data_AF-A0A2W7AHF6-F1
#
_entry.id   AF-A0A2W7AHF6-F1
#
_cell.length_a   1.000
_cell.length_b   1.000
_cell.length_c   1.000
_cell.angle_alpha   90.00
_cell.angle_beta   90.00
_cell.angle_gamma   90.00
#
_symmetry.space_group_name_H-M   'P 1'
#
loop_
_entity.id
_entity.type
_entity.pdbx_description
1 polymer ?
#
loop_
_entity_poly.entity_id
_entity_poly.type
_entity_poly.pdbx_seq_one_letter_code
_entity_poly.pdbx_strand_id
1 'polypeptide(L)'
;MTRRLGLAATLAVLALPMLTTVDAFAQRRQQMPSREELGSPQSAPIPQQQEKNFPLGASWTVVALNGKPVGERKATLIVDQNLRGTGFGGCNTFSAAAYPLRQQAFVVGPIAMTKRACDKGVQEFERAYLTALRATRNWDLVNGRLVLKGGAGEVTLSRSL
;
A
#
# COMPACT_ATOMS: atom_id res chain seq x y z
N MET A 1 24.65 -82.47 19.76
CA MET A 1 23.22 -82.81 19.91
C MET A 1 22.77 -82.34 21.28
N THR A 2 21.90 -81.35 21.32
CA THR A 2 21.40 -80.66 22.52
C THR A 2 20.17 -81.37 23.11
N ARG A 3 20.14 -81.55 24.44
CA ARG A 3 18.91 -81.76 25.24
C ARG A 3 19.13 -81.05 26.59
N ARG A 4 18.47 -79.91 26.84
CA ARG A 4 17.11 -79.71 27.38
C ARG A 4 16.98 -80.14 28.85
N LEU A 5 16.63 -79.15 29.69
CA LEU A 5 15.49 -79.09 30.64
C LEU A 5 15.90 -78.58 32.04
N GLY A 6 15.01 -77.77 32.63
CA GLY A 6 14.77 -77.83 34.08
C GLY A 6 14.76 -76.52 34.87
N LEU A 7 13.61 -75.84 34.87
CA LEU A 7 12.87 -75.30 36.02
C LEU A 7 13.59 -74.86 37.33
N ALA A 8 13.29 -73.60 37.69
CA ALA A 8 12.67 -73.13 38.94
C ALA A 8 13.51 -72.79 40.21
N ALA A 9 12.90 -71.87 40.98
CA ALA A 9 13.08 -71.53 42.40
C ALA A 9 14.22 -70.53 42.74
N THR A 10 13.95 -69.22 42.85
CA THR A 10 13.38 -68.43 43.98
C THR A 10 14.42 -67.86 44.96
N LEU A 11 14.22 -66.58 45.30
CA LEU A 11 14.63 -65.86 46.52
C LEU A 11 16.14 -65.55 46.66
N ALA A 12 16.61 -64.40 47.16
CA ALA A 12 15.98 -63.26 47.79
C ALA A 12 16.88 -62.02 47.55
N VAL A 13 16.25 -60.86 47.45
CA VAL A 13 16.91 -59.55 47.41
C VAL A 13 17.42 -59.21 48.81
N LEU A 14 18.73 -58.94 48.94
CA LEU A 14 19.28 -58.17 50.05
C LEU A 14 20.02 -56.97 49.47
N ALA A 15 19.37 -55.81 49.57
CA ALA A 15 19.91 -54.51 49.21
C ALA A 15 20.89 -54.05 50.28
N LEU A 16 22.07 -53.58 49.86
CA LEU A 16 22.97 -52.76 50.65
C LEU A 16 23.11 -51.41 49.92
N PRO A 17 22.82 -50.27 50.57
CA PRO A 17 22.90 -48.96 49.93
C PRO A 17 24.37 -48.54 49.88
N MET A 18 24.94 -48.45 48.67
CA MET A 18 26.21 -47.77 48.47
C MET A 18 25.94 -46.27 48.35
N LEU A 19 26.48 -45.53 49.32
CA LEU A 19 26.53 -44.07 49.34
C LEU A 19 27.17 -43.56 48.05
N THR A 20 26.40 -42.88 47.21
CA THR A 20 26.95 -42.10 46.10
C THR A 20 27.15 -40.66 46.56
N THR A 21 28.39 -40.19 46.47
CA THR A 21 28.72 -38.78 46.62
C THR A 21 28.02 -38.02 45.49
N VAL A 22 27.05 -37.18 45.85
CA VAL A 22 26.49 -36.20 44.92
C VAL A 22 27.57 -35.14 44.70
N ASP A 23 28.19 -35.15 43.53
CA ASP A 23 28.85 -33.95 43.00
C ASP A 23 27.77 -32.89 42.79
N ALA A 24 27.87 -31.80 43.56
CA ALA A 24 27.01 -30.65 43.42
C ALA A 24 27.26 -29.98 42.07
N PHE A 25 26.48 -30.34 41.04
CA PHE A 25 26.37 -29.61 39.77
C PHE A 25 25.59 -28.29 39.95
N ALA A 26 25.95 -27.49 40.95
CA ALA A 26 25.50 -26.12 41.10
C ALA A 26 26.48 -25.20 40.36
N GLN A 27 26.36 -25.13 39.03
CA GLN A 27 26.78 -24.02 38.15
C GLN A 27 27.13 -24.55 36.75
N ARG A 28 26.11 -25.07 36.05
CA ARG A 28 26.01 -24.75 34.63
C ARG A 28 24.85 -23.79 34.52
N ARG A 29 25.12 -22.48 34.72
CA ARG A 29 24.27 -21.45 34.10
C ARG A 29 24.17 -21.89 32.65
N GLN A 30 23.01 -22.35 32.23
CA GLN A 30 22.77 -22.57 30.82
C GLN A 30 23.06 -21.21 30.18
N GLN A 31 24.18 -21.15 29.46
CA GLN A 31 24.45 -20.05 28.57
C GLN A 31 23.26 -20.05 27.63
N MET A 32 22.33 -19.10 27.85
CA MET A 32 21.27 -18.90 26.88
C MET A 32 21.99 -18.54 25.58
N PRO A 33 21.63 -19.18 24.45
CA PRO A 33 22.22 -18.81 23.17
C PRO A 33 22.02 -17.31 22.97
N SER A 34 23.03 -16.63 22.43
CA SER A 34 22.94 -15.21 22.14
C SER A 34 21.74 -14.96 21.21
N ARG A 35 21.20 -13.74 21.24
CA ARG A 35 20.10 -13.28 20.37
C ARG A 35 20.37 -13.49 18.86
N GLU A 36 21.57 -13.90 18.49
CA GLU A 36 21.99 -14.29 17.14
C GLU A 36 21.48 -15.68 16.73
N GLU A 37 21.27 -16.62 17.66
CA GLU A 37 20.84 -18.00 17.39
C GLU A 37 19.32 -18.13 17.27
N LEU A 38 18.55 -17.30 17.98
CA LEU A 38 17.16 -17.03 17.63
C LEU A 38 17.18 -16.07 16.44
N GLY A 39 17.36 -16.65 15.25
CA GLY A 39 17.42 -15.94 13.98
C GLY A 39 16.59 -14.67 14.02
N SER A 40 17.26 -13.54 13.78
CA SER A 40 16.58 -12.26 13.64
C SER A 40 15.36 -12.51 12.77
N PRO A 41 14.14 -12.09 13.17
CA PRO A 41 13.07 -11.98 12.21
C PRO A 41 13.60 -11.00 11.16
N GLN A 42 14.14 -11.56 10.08
CA GLN A 42 14.41 -10.85 8.85
C GLN A 42 13.05 -10.29 8.52
N SER A 43 12.85 -9.04 8.91
CA SER A 43 11.69 -8.28 8.55
C SER A 43 11.71 -8.36 7.03
N ALA A 44 10.81 -9.17 6.48
CA ALA A 44 10.68 -9.30 5.04
C ALA A 44 10.70 -7.86 4.49
N PRO A 45 11.46 -7.55 3.44
CA PRO A 45 11.41 -6.22 2.86
C PRO A 45 9.94 -5.93 2.59
N ILE A 46 9.34 -5.04 3.38
CA ILE A 46 8.02 -4.52 3.07
C ILE A 46 8.18 -4.00 1.66
N PRO A 47 7.40 -4.45 0.66
CA PRO A 47 7.53 -3.93 -0.69
C PRO A 47 7.21 -2.44 -0.60
N GLN A 48 8.25 -1.62 -0.49
CA GLN A 48 8.14 -0.19 -0.49
C GLN A 48 7.81 0.16 -1.93
N GLN A 49 6.51 0.35 -2.20
CA GLN A 49 6.07 0.87 -3.48
C GLN A 49 6.86 2.14 -3.73
N GLN A 50 7.76 2.09 -4.71
CA GLN A 50 8.68 3.16 -5.03
C GLN A 50 7.87 4.47 -5.17
N GLU A 51 8.21 5.46 -4.36
CA GLU A 51 7.53 6.74 -4.38
C GLU A 51 7.74 7.39 -5.77
N LYS A 52 6.63 7.64 -6.48
CA LYS A 52 6.66 8.27 -7.80
C LYS A 52 6.61 9.78 -7.62
N ASN A 53 7.32 10.51 -8.48
CA ASN A 53 7.22 11.97 -8.51
C ASN A 53 6.01 12.41 -9.33
N PHE A 54 5.23 13.34 -8.79
CA PHE A 54 4.12 13.90 -9.52
C PHE A 54 4.65 14.77 -10.69
N PRO A 55 4.11 14.62 -11.91
CA PRO A 55 4.59 15.33 -13.09
C PRO A 55 4.06 16.78 -13.13
N LEU A 56 4.68 17.66 -12.34
CA LEU A 56 4.39 19.09 -12.32
C LEU A 56 4.70 19.73 -13.69
N GLY A 57 3.85 20.65 -14.13
CA GLY A 57 3.92 21.33 -15.43
C GLY A 57 3.48 20.47 -16.62
N ALA A 58 3.16 19.19 -16.42
CA ALA A 58 2.64 18.36 -17.49
C ALA A 58 1.14 18.61 -17.73
N SER A 59 0.76 18.60 -19.01
CA SER A 59 -0.63 18.70 -19.45
C SER A 59 -1.30 17.33 -19.51
N TRP A 60 -2.53 17.26 -18.99
CA TRP A 60 -3.32 16.04 -18.93
C TRP A 60 -4.71 16.27 -19.52
N THR A 61 -5.20 15.30 -20.29
CA THR A 61 -6.57 15.25 -20.82
C THR A 61 -7.32 14.09 -20.18
N VAL A 62 -8.53 14.32 -19.68
CA VAL A 62 -9.38 13.26 -19.12
C VAL A 62 -9.81 12.31 -20.22
N VAL A 63 -9.60 11.01 -20.01
CA VAL A 63 -10.00 9.94 -20.94
C VAL A 63 -11.09 9.04 -20.37
N ALA A 64 -11.15 8.90 -19.05
CA ALA A 64 -12.20 8.14 -18.38
C ALA A 64 -12.56 8.74 -17.02
N LEU A 65 -13.83 8.58 -16.65
CA LEU A 65 -14.38 8.93 -15.34
C LEU A 65 -15.12 7.70 -14.80
N ASN A 66 -14.70 7.20 -13.63
CA ASN A 66 -15.24 5.99 -13.00
C ASN A 66 -15.22 4.77 -13.93
N GLY A 67 -14.10 4.60 -14.66
CA GLY A 67 -13.93 3.52 -15.64
C GLY A 67 -14.71 3.71 -16.95
N LYS A 68 -15.55 4.74 -17.07
CA LYS A 68 -16.33 5.01 -18.30
C LYS A 68 -15.59 6.01 -19.19
N PRO A 69 -15.42 5.74 -20.50
CA PRO A 69 -14.79 6.69 -21.41
C PRO A 69 -15.64 7.97 -21.53
N VAL A 70 -14.98 9.12 -21.63
CA VAL A 70 -15.67 10.43 -21.66
C VAL A 70 -16.17 10.82 -23.06
N GLY A 71 -15.74 10.11 -24.10
CA GLY A 71 -16.10 10.35 -25.51
C GLY A 71 -15.51 11.67 -26.02
N GLU A 72 -16.30 12.42 -26.77
CA GLU A 72 -15.93 13.73 -27.34
C GLU A 72 -15.80 14.86 -26.28
N ARG A 73 -16.17 14.59 -25.01
CA ARG A 73 -16.12 15.60 -23.95
C ARG A 73 -14.67 15.87 -23.57
N LYS A 74 -14.24 17.13 -23.72
CA LYS A 74 -12.88 17.56 -23.38
C LYS A 74 -12.83 18.08 -21.95
N ALA A 75 -11.96 17.51 -21.13
CA ALA A 75 -11.56 18.09 -19.86
C ALA A 75 -10.05 17.94 -19.68
N THR A 76 -9.42 18.90 -19.01
CA THR A 76 -7.97 18.97 -18.85
C THR A 76 -7.54 19.35 -17.45
N LEU A 77 -6.30 19.01 -17.11
CA LEU A 77 -5.66 19.37 -15.86
C LEU A 77 -4.17 19.64 -16.09
N ILE A 78 -3.68 20.72 -15.51
CA ILE A 78 -2.26 21.05 -15.35
C ILE A 78 -2.06 21.42 -13.89
N VAL A 79 -1.03 20.88 -13.24
CA VAL A 79 -0.59 21.36 -11.92
C VAL A 79 0.78 22.01 -12.11
N ASP A 80 0.88 23.31 -11.84
CA ASP A 80 2.11 24.06 -12.01
C ASP A 80 3.10 23.89 -10.84
N GLN A 81 4.28 24.51 -10.96
CA GLN A 81 5.31 24.50 -9.91
C GLN A 81 4.88 25.25 -8.63
N ASN A 82 3.84 26.07 -8.69
CA ASN A 82 3.26 26.78 -7.55
C ASN A 82 2.13 25.97 -6.87
N LEU A 83 1.97 24.70 -7.25
CA LEU A 83 0.93 23.80 -6.73
C LEU A 83 -0.49 24.31 -7.02
N ARG A 84 -0.64 25.01 -8.15
CA ARG A 84 -1.93 25.44 -8.67
C ARG A 84 -2.38 24.50 -9.77
N GLY A 85 -3.51 23.84 -9.53
CA GLY A 85 -4.24 23.08 -10.53
C GLY A 85 -5.10 24.01 -11.38
N THR A 86 -4.94 23.98 -12.70
CA THR A 86 -5.79 24.71 -13.66
C THR A 86 -6.20 23.79 -14.79
N GLY A 87 -7.30 24.11 -15.46
CA GLY A 87 -7.75 23.33 -16.60
C GLY A 87 -9.13 23.71 -17.10
N PHE A 88 -9.64 22.87 -17.98
CA PHE A 88 -10.98 22.96 -18.53
C PHE A 88 -11.85 21.82 -18.00
N GLY A 89 -13.03 22.13 -17.48
CA GLY A 89 -13.96 21.16 -16.88
C GLY A 89 -14.96 20.55 -17.86
N GLY A 90 -15.01 21.02 -19.11
CA GLY A 90 -16.00 20.62 -20.12
C GLY A 90 -16.84 21.78 -20.63
N CYS A 91 -17.19 22.74 -19.77
CA CYS A 91 -17.88 23.98 -20.13
C CYS A 91 -17.10 25.22 -19.68
N ASN A 92 -16.55 25.15 -18.47
CA ASN A 92 -15.88 26.22 -17.76
C ASN A 92 -14.41 25.90 -17.57
N THR A 93 -13.61 26.96 -17.45
CA THR A 93 -12.27 26.82 -16.91
C THR A 93 -12.33 26.83 -15.40
N PHE A 94 -11.39 26.13 -14.77
CA PHE A 94 -11.31 26.05 -13.32
C PHE A 94 -9.89 26.29 -12.82
N SER A 95 -9.79 26.65 -11.55
CA SER A 95 -8.54 26.63 -10.81
C SER A 95 -8.76 26.20 -9.38
N ALA A 96 -7.76 25.53 -8.81
CA ALA A 96 -7.75 25.09 -7.43
C ALA A 96 -6.30 24.97 -6.95
N ALA A 97 -6.11 24.95 -5.64
CA ALA A 97 -4.86 24.44 -5.09
C ALA A 97 -4.82 22.91 -5.29
N ALA A 98 -3.67 22.38 -5.70
CA ALA A 98 -3.47 20.95 -5.98
C ALA A 98 -2.10 20.53 -5.44
N TYR A 99 -2.11 19.76 -4.36
CA TYR A 99 -0.93 19.38 -3.59
C TYR A 99 -0.63 17.89 -3.76
N PRO A 100 0.35 17.51 -4.58
CA PRO A 100 0.96 16.19 -4.50
C PRO A 100 1.78 16.09 -3.22
N LEU A 101 1.51 15.05 -2.44
CA LEU A 101 2.12 14.79 -1.14
C LEU A 101 2.91 13.48 -1.19
N ARG A 102 3.54 13.15 -0.06
CA ARG A 102 4.24 11.88 0.12
C ARG A 102 3.31 10.69 -0.07
N GLN A 103 3.88 9.51 -0.35
CA GLN A 103 3.14 8.25 -0.51
C GLN A 103 2.05 8.35 -1.58
N GLN A 104 2.29 9.16 -2.62
CA GLN A 104 1.35 9.39 -3.71
C GLN A 104 -0.02 9.91 -3.25
N ALA A 105 -0.09 10.59 -2.11
CA ALA A 105 -1.28 11.32 -1.72
C ALA A 105 -1.46 12.57 -2.61
N PHE A 106 -2.71 12.97 -2.84
CA PHE A 106 -3.06 14.14 -3.63
C PHE A 106 -4.25 14.86 -3.01
N VAL A 107 -4.09 16.14 -2.72
CA VAL A 107 -5.14 16.96 -2.11
C VAL A 107 -5.50 18.10 -3.04
N VAL A 108 -6.80 18.23 -3.33
CA VAL A 108 -7.34 19.33 -4.11
C VAL A 108 -8.16 20.24 -3.19
N GLY A 109 -7.81 21.52 -3.20
CA GLY A 109 -8.50 22.55 -2.44
C GLY A 109 -9.86 22.94 -3.04
N PRO A 110 -10.45 24.04 -2.56
CA PRO A 110 -11.66 24.59 -3.16
C PRO A 110 -11.46 24.92 -4.65
N ILE A 111 -12.41 24.48 -5.48
CA ILE A 111 -12.40 24.72 -6.93
C ILE A 111 -13.18 26.01 -7.23
N ALA A 112 -12.49 26.98 -7.83
CA ALA A 112 -13.10 28.14 -8.46
C ALA A 112 -13.27 27.86 -9.96
N MET A 113 -14.39 28.26 -10.54
CA MET A 113 -14.69 28.08 -11.96
C MET A 113 -15.36 29.31 -12.56
N THR A 114 -15.25 29.48 -13.88
CA THR A 114 -16.07 30.45 -14.61
C THR A 114 -17.55 30.04 -14.59
N LYS A 115 -18.45 30.95 -14.97
CA LYS A 115 -19.91 30.71 -15.00
C LYS A 115 -20.49 30.87 -16.42
N ARG A 116 -20.00 30.07 -17.35
CA ARG A 116 -20.58 29.92 -18.70
C ARG A 116 -21.74 28.94 -18.66
N ALA A 117 -22.80 29.24 -19.40
CA ALA A 117 -23.90 28.31 -19.67
C ALA A 117 -23.55 27.41 -20.86
N CYS A 118 -23.79 26.11 -20.71
CA CYS A 118 -23.65 25.10 -21.76
C CYS A 118 -24.84 24.13 -21.68
N ASP A 119 -24.94 23.23 -22.66
CA ASP A 119 -25.94 22.17 -22.65
C ASP A 119 -25.89 21.33 -21.37
N LYS A 120 -27.06 20.83 -20.97
CA LYS A 120 -27.25 20.06 -19.74
C LYS A 120 -26.26 18.91 -19.61
N GLY A 121 -26.04 18.15 -20.69
CA GLY A 121 -25.12 17.00 -20.67
C GLY A 121 -23.65 17.37 -20.49
N VAL A 122 -23.23 18.58 -20.93
CA VAL A 122 -21.87 19.09 -20.71
C VAL A 122 -21.73 19.58 -19.27
N GLN A 123 -22.74 20.26 -18.74
CA GLN A 123 -22.74 20.75 -17.37
C GLN A 123 -22.74 19.60 -16.34
N GLU A 124 -23.49 18.53 -16.61
CA GLU A 124 -23.48 17.33 -15.77
C GLU A 124 -22.12 16.63 -15.75
N PHE A 125 -21.48 16.52 -16.92
CA PHE A 125 -20.12 16.00 -17.02
C PHE A 125 -19.11 16.85 -16.24
N GLU A 126 -19.15 18.17 -16.42
CA GLU A 126 -18.28 19.10 -15.68
C GLU A 126 -18.44 18.94 -14.17
N ARG A 127 -19.69 18.88 -13.69
CA ARG A 127 -19.98 18.67 -12.28
C ARG A 127 -19.40 17.35 -11.78
N ALA A 128 -19.59 16.27 -12.54
CA ALA A 128 -19.07 14.96 -12.17
C ALA A 128 -17.54 14.94 -12.12
N TYR A 129 -16.88 15.50 -13.12
CA TYR A 129 -15.43 15.60 -13.18
C TYR A 129 -14.86 16.44 -12.03
N LEU A 130 -15.36 17.65 -11.80
CA LEU A 130 -14.85 18.53 -10.75
C LEU A 130 -15.15 17.98 -9.34
N THR A 131 -16.25 17.23 -9.18
CA THR A 131 -16.55 16.52 -7.93
C THR A 131 -15.53 15.41 -7.68
N ALA A 132 -15.24 14.57 -8.68
CA ALA A 132 -14.24 13.52 -8.57
C ALA A 132 -12.83 14.09 -8.32
N LEU A 133 -12.46 15.16 -9.02
CA LEU A 133 -11.19 15.86 -8.84
C LEU A 133 -11.05 16.37 -7.39
N ARG A 134 -12.06 17.09 -6.87
CA ARG A 134 -12.05 17.59 -5.49
C ARG A 134 -11.98 16.48 -4.44
N ALA A 135 -12.60 15.34 -4.72
CA ALA A 135 -12.63 14.20 -3.81
C ALA A 135 -11.37 13.32 -3.88
N THR A 136 -10.41 13.63 -4.75
CA THR A 136 -9.17 12.88 -4.90
C THR A 136 -8.40 12.84 -3.58
N ARG A 137 -7.78 11.69 -3.31
CA ARG A 137 -6.94 11.42 -2.14
C ARG A 137 -5.59 10.84 -2.53
N ASN A 138 -5.55 10.09 -3.62
CA ASN A 138 -4.34 9.44 -4.11
C ASN A 138 -4.22 9.63 -5.61
N TRP A 139 -2.99 9.57 -6.09
CA TRP A 139 -2.68 9.58 -7.51
C TRP A 139 -1.76 8.42 -7.86
N ASP A 140 -1.73 8.01 -9.12
CA ASP A 140 -0.73 7.09 -9.62
C ASP A 140 -0.44 7.36 -11.10
N LEU A 141 0.73 6.92 -11.57
CA LEU A 141 1.07 6.84 -12.99
C LEU A 141 1.09 5.37 -13.42
N VAL A 142 0.11 5.00 -14.24
CA VAL A 142 -0.09 3.64 -14.76
C VAL A 142 -0.06 3.69 -16.28
N ASN A 143 0.92 3.03 -16.91
CA ASN A 143 1.07 3.00 -18.38
C ASN A 143 1.07 4.40 -19.03
N GLY A 144 1.74 5.36 -18.39
CA GLY A 144 1.80 6.75 -18.88
C GLY A 144 0.51 7.56 -18.70
N ARG A 145 -0.49 7.02 -18.01
CA ARG A 145 -1.73 7.73 -17.65
C ARG A 145 -1.70 8.12 -16.18
N LEU A 146 -2.14 9.34 -15.90
CA LEU A 146 -2.37 9.81 -14.54
C LEU A 146 -3.72 9.30 -14.07
N VAL A 147 -3.74 8.58 -12.96
CA VAL A 147 -4.95 8.04 -12.34
C VAL A 147 -5.13 8.74 -11.00
N LEU A 148 -6.23 9.46 -10.83
CA LEU A 148 -6.60 10.13 -9.59
C LEU A 148 -7.73 9.33 -8.94
N LYS A 149 -7.55 8.92 -7.68
CA LYS A 149 -8.52 8.12 -6.94
C LYS A 149 -8.97 8.85 -5.68
N GLY A 150 -10.26 8.76 -5.38
CA GLY A 150 -10.86 9.47 -4.26
C GLY A 150 -12.24 8.95 -3.88
N GLY A 151 -12.83 9.60 -2.87
CA GLY A 151 -14.13 9.18 -2.31
C GLY A 151 -15.31 9.34 -3.27
N ALA A 152 -15.19 10.19 -4.30
CA ALA A 152 -16.23 10.37 -5.32
C ALA A 152 -15.92 9.64 -6.63
N GLY A 153 -14.84 8.84 -6.67
CA GLY A 153 -14.50 8.02 -7.83
C GLY A 153 -13.07 8.12 -8.31
N GLU A 154 -12.88 7.76 -9.57
CA GLU A 154 -11.58 7.71 -10.26
C GLU A 154 -11.60 8.56 -11.53
N VAL A 155 -10.56 9.35 -11.75
CA VAL A 155 -10.31 10.10 -12.98
C VAL A 155 -9.05 9.56 -13.63
N THR A 156 -9.14 9.10 -14.87
CA THR A 156 -7.98 8.66 -15.66
C THR A 156 -7.70 9.69 -16.74
N LEU A 157 -6.46 10.15 -16.79
CA LEU A 157 -6.00 11.17 -17.71
C LEU A 157 -4.81 10.67 -18.54
N SER A 158 -4.78 11.03 -19.82
CA SER A 158 -3.62 10.82 -20.69
C SER A 158 -2.81 12.08 -20.80
N ARG A 159 -1.49 11.93 -20.97
CA ARG A 159 -0.60 13.08 -21.21
C ARG A 159 -0.98 13.75 -22.53
N SER A 160 -1.20 15.06 -22.50
CA SER A 160 -1.37 15.89 -23.70
C SER A 160 0.02 16.26 -24.24
N LEU A 161 0.19 16.22 -25.56
CA LEU A 161 1.40 16.66 -26.25
C LEU A 161 1.47 18.19 -26.33
#